data_AF-A0A6I2GTY1-F1
#
_entry.id   AF-A0A6I2GTY1-F1
#
_cell.length_a   1.000
_cell.length_b   1.000
_cell.length_c   1.000
_cell.angle_alpha   90.00
_cell.angle_beta   90.00
_cell.angle_gamma   90.00
#
_symmetry.space_group_name_H-M   'P 1'
#
loop_
_entity.id
_entity.type
_entity.pdbx_description
1 polymer ?
#
loop_
_entity_poly.entity_id
_entity_poly.type
_entity_poly.pdbx_seq_one_letter_code
_entity_poly.pdbx_strand_id
1 'polypeptide(L)'
;MSSERFHRFAFGISERMGRPGAFLLALAVVLVWAVTGPLFHFSDTWQLVINTGTTVITFLMVFLIQATQNRDARALHLKLDELIRAQRRARNVFADLEHASDEELAAFEREFQRLRKSGVDRTEAAHRAHRHAHDSSH
;
A
#
# COMPACT_ATOMS: atom_id res chain seq x y z
N MET A 1 24.11 4.08 -26.09
CA MET A 1 23.45 5.33 -25.60
C MET A 1 21.93 5.42 -25.84
N SER A 2 21.26 4.32 -26.23
CA SER A 2 19.80 4.26 -26.45
C SER A 2 19.04 3.52 -25.34
N SER A 3 19.68 2.60 -24.60
CA SER A 3 19.03 1.78 -23.56
C SER A 3 18.82 2.50 -22.22
N GLU A 4 19.76 3.33 -21.75
CA GLU A 4 19.59 4.04 -20.46
C GLU A 4 18.47 5.12 -20.48
N ARG A 5 18.29 5.78 -21.62
CA ARG A 5 17.18 6.75 -21.81
C ARG A 5 15.83 6.04 -21.84
N PHE A 6 15.77 4.86 -22.46
CA PHE A 6 14.58 4.02 -22.47
C PHE A 6 14.28 3.46 -21.07
N HIS A 7 15.29 2.99 -20.33
CA HIS A 7 15.13 2.50 -18.97
C HIS A 7 14.68 3.60 -17.99
N ARG A 8 15.23 4.81 -18.06
CA ARG A 8 14.77 5.96 -17.24
C ARG A 8 13.38 6.45 -17.63
N PHE A 9 13.03 6.41 -18.92
CA PHE A 9 11.69 6.75 -19.39
C PHE A 9 10.67 5.69 -18.95
N ALA A 10 10.99 4.40 -19.06
CA ALA A 10 10.17 3.29 -18.60
C ALA A 10 9.97 3.28 -17.07
N PHE A 11 11.04 3.55 -16.30
CA PHE A 11 10.95 3.69 -14.84
C PHE A 11 10.10 4.90 -14.43
N GLY A 12 10.24 6.05 -15.12
CA GLY A 12 9.46 7.25 -14.85
C GLY A 12 7.98 7.16 -15.23
N ILE A 13 7.62 6.20 -16.09
CA ILE A 13 6.24 5.84 -16.42
C ILE A 13 5.66 4.91 -15.34
N SER A 14 6.43 3.90 -14.92
CA SER A 14 6.00 2.90 -13.93
C SER A 14 5.64 3.51 -12.57
N GLU A 15 6.34 4.57 -12.16
CA GLU A 15 6.08 5.27 -10.88
C GLU A 15 4.88 6.24 -10.95
N ARG A 16 4.44 6.63 -12.15
CA ARG A 16 3.29 7.52 -12.39
C ARG A 16 1.99 6.79 -12.71
N MET A 17 2.05 5.51 -13.08
CA MET A 17 0.88 4.68 -13.41
C MET A 17 -0.04 4.38 -12.22
N GLY A 18 0.34 4.74 -10.99
CA GLY A 18 -0.54 4.66 -9.81
C GLY A 18 -1.20 5.97 -9.38
N ARG A 19 -1.08 7.08 -10.15
CA ARG A 19 -1.61 8.40 -9.76
C ARG A 19 -2.71 8.90 -10.72
N PRO A 20 -3.71 9.63 -10.22
CA PRO A 20 -4.80 10.27 -11.01
C PRO A 20 -4.35 11.08 -12.24
N GLY A 21 -3.08 11.46 -12.33
CA GLY A 21 -2.51 12.17 -13.46
C GLY A 21 -2.44 11.38 -14.77
N ALA A 22 -2.33 10.04 -14.73
CA ALA A 22 -2.34 9.22 -15.95
C ALA A 22 -3.71 9.25 -16.64
N PHE A 23 -4.78 9.29 -15.84
CA PHE A 23 -6.16 9.43 -16.33
C PHE A 23 -6.39 10.80 -16.98
N LEU A 24 -5.88 11.88 -16.36
CA LEU A 24 -6.00 13.24 -16.92
C LEU A 24 -5.27 13.39 -18.26
N LEU A 25 -4.11 12.74 -18.42
CA LEU A 25 -3.40 12.72 -19.70
C LEU A 25 -4.18 11.96 -20.78
N ALA A 26 -4.74 10.79 -20.43
CA ALA A 26 -5.58 10.02 -21.35
C ALA A 26 -6.83 10.81 -21.76
N LEU A 27 -7.47 11.50 -20.81
CA LEU A 27 -8.62 12.36 -21.06
C LEU A 27 -8.26 13.53 -21.99
N ALA A 28 -7.12 14.16 -21.79
CA ALA A 28 -6.65 15.26 -22.65
C ALA A 28 -6.43 14.78 -24.10
N VAL A 29 -5.88 13.57 -24.29
CA VAL A 29 -5.69 12.98 -25.62
C VAL A 29 -7.03 12.72 -26.32
N VAL A 30 -8.03 12.20 -25.58
CA VAL A 30 -9.39 11.99 -26.11
C VAL A 30 -10.04 13.31 -26.54
N LEU A 31 -9.89 14.36 -25.75
CA LEU A 31 -10.45 15.68 -26.07
C LEU A 31 -9.81 16.30 -27.31
N VAL A 32 -8.49 16.24 -27.44
CA VAL A 32 -7.77 16.73 -28.65
C VAL A 32 -8.19 15.97 -29.90
N TRP A 33 -8.42 14.66 -29.76
CA TRP A 33 -8.89 13.82 -30.85
C TRP A 33 -10.36 14.14 -31.24
N ALA A 34 -11.25 14.38 -30.28
CA ALA A 34 -12.64 14.75 -30.55
C ALA A 34 -12.74 16.09 -31.30
N VAL A 35 -11.88 17.06 -30.94
CA VAL A 35 -11.83 18.38 -31.60
C VAL A 35 -11.29 18.30 -33.02
N THR A 36 -10.47 17.31 -33.36
CA THR A 36 -9.97 17.13 -34.73
C THR A 36 -11.00 16.47 -35.66
N GLY A 37 -12.10 15.91 -35.17
CA GLY A 37 -13.11 15.24 -36.00
C GLY A 37 -13.92 16.09 -36.98
N PRO A 38 -14.40 17.28 -36.59
CA PRO A 38 -15.08 18.20 -37.51
C PRO A 38 -14.21 18.62 -38.70
N LEU A 39 -12.87 18.67 -38.53
CA LEU A 39 -11.93 19.00 -39.61
C LEU A 39 -11.89 17.92 -40.70
N PHE A 40 -12.14 16.65 -40.36
CA PHE A 40 -12.06 15.51 -41.28
C PHE A 40 -13.42 15.01 -41.79
N HIS A 41 -14.51 15.75 -41.54
CA HIS A 41 -15.85 15.47 -42.09
C HIS A 41 -16.37 14.06 -41.75
N PHE A 42 -15.93 13.47 -40.63
CA PHE A 42 -16.35 12.13 -40.19
C PHE A 42 -16.13 11.02 -41.24
N SER A 43 -15.04 11.11 -42.02
CA SER A 43 -14.67 10.12 -43.04
C SER A 43 -14.44 8.71 -42.48
N ASP A 44 -14.44 7.69 -43.36
CA ASP A 44 -14.15 6.30 -42.96
C ASP A 44 -12.80 6.14 -42.25
N THR A 45 -11.80 6.95 -42.63
CA THR A 45 -10.51 7.00 -41.95
C THR A 45 -10.64 7.56 -40.53
N TRP A 46 -11.52 8.54 -40.32
CA TRP A 46 -11.76 9.11 -39.01
C TRP A 46 -12.45 8.12 -38.06
N GLN A 47 -13.42 7.35 -38.56
CA GLN A 47 -14.07 6.29 -37.79
C GLN A 47 -13.14 5.12 -37.47
N LEU A 48 -12.27 4.72 -38.42
CA LEU A 48 -11.23 3.71 -38.19
C LEU A 48 -10.33 4.11 -37.02
N VAL A 49 -9.92 5.38 -36.98
CA VAL A 49 -9.08 5.92 -35.89
C VAL A 49 -9.81 5.88 -34.54
N ILE A 50 -11.14 6.07 -34.47
CA ILE A 50 -11.89 5.85 -33.21
C ILE A 50 -11.83 4.42 -32.76
N ASN A 51 -12.15 3.50 -33.66
CA ASN A 51 -12.35 2.12 -33.26
C ASN A 51 -11.02 1.52 -32.78
N THR A 52 -9.93 1.82 -33.50
CA THR A 52 -8.57 1.50 -33.07
C THR A 52 -8.16 2.27 -31.82
N GLY A 53 -8.46 3.57 -31.73
CA GLY A 53 -8.10 4.42 -30.60
C GLY A 53 -8.81 4.03 -29.31
N THR A 54 -10.10 3.75 -29.38
CA THR A 54 -10.91 3.24 -28.27
C THR A 54 -10.40 1.89 -27.79
N THR A 55 -9.96 1.03 -28.71
CA THR A 55 -9.32 -0.25 -28.37
C THR A 55 -8.02 -0.02 -27.59
N VAL A 56 -7.15 0.87 -28.05
CA VAL A 56 -5.90 1.22 -27.34
C VAL A 56 -6.19 1.85 -25.99
N ILE A 57 -7.13 2.79 -25.89
CA ILE A 57 -7.53 3.44 -24.63
C ILE A 57 -8.13 2.41 -23.66
N THR A 58 -8.98 1.52 -24.14
CA THR A 58 -9.57 0.46 -23.33
C THR A 58 -8.48 -0.49 -22.82
N PHE A 59 -7.54 -0.89 -23.68
CA PHE A 59 -6.40 -1.71 -23.29
C PHE A 59 -5.55 -1.02 -22.20
N LEU A 60 -5.30 0.29 -22.36
CA LEU A 60 -4.61 1.11 -21.36
C LEU A 60 -5.42 1.25 -20.06
N MET A 61 -6.74 1.39 -20.15
CA MET A 61 -7.63 1.49 -18.99
C MET A 61 -7.63 0.19 -18.18
N VAL A 62 -7.72 -0.96 -18.86
CA VAL A 62 -7.60 -2.27 -18.22
C VAL A 62 -6.25 -2.42 -17.55
N PHE A 63 -5.16 -2.07 -18.23
CA PHE A 63 -3.81 -2.10 -17.65
C PHE A 63 -3.68 -1.17 -16.43
N LEU A 64 -4.27 0.03 -16.48
CA LEU A 64 -4.27 1.00 -15.38
C LEU A 64 -5.09 0.52 -14.17
N ILE A 65 -6.25 -0.06 -14.43
CA ILE A 65 -7.09 -0.68 -13.40
C ILE A 65 -6.31 -1.83 -12.74
N GLN A 66 -5.68 -2.69 -13.53
CA GLN A 66 -4.86 -3.80 -13.01
C GLN A 66 -3.67 -3.30 -12.20
N ALA A 67 -2.99 -2.24 -12.63
CA ALA A 67 -1.88 -1.63 -11.90
C ALA A 67 -2.34 -1.05 -10.54
N THR A 68 -3.51 -0.41 -10.51
CA THR A 68 -4.12 0.13 -9.28
C THR A 68 -4.57 -1.00 -8.35
N GLN A 69 -5.26 -2.01 -8.90
CA GLN A 69 -5.73 -3.18 -8.15
C GLN A 69 -4.57 -4.00 -7.56
N ASN A 70 -3.45 -4.14 -8.28
CA ASN A 70 -2.27 -4.85 -7.78
C ASN A 70 -1.64 -4.13 -6.57
N ARG A 71 -1.65 -2.79 -6.56
CA ARG A 71 -1.19 -2.00 -5.41
C ARG A 71 -2.14 -2.14 -4.22
N ASP A 72 -3.44 -2.09 -4.45
CA ASP A 72 -4.45 -2.21 -3.40
C ASP A 72 -4.42 -3.59 -2.74
N ALA A 73 -4.27 -4.66 -3.54
CA ALA A 73 -4.09 -6.02 -3.03
C ALA A 73 -2.87 -6.14 -2.11
N ARG A 74 -1.74 -5.54 -2.49
CA ARG A 74 -0.51 -5.53 -1.67
C ARG A 74 -0.69 -4.77 -0.36
N ALA A 75 -1.37 -3.63 -0.38
CA ALA A 75 -1.65 -2.85 0.83
C ALA A 75 -2.60 -3.61 1.80
N LEU A 76 -3.56 -4.34 1.24
CA LEU A 76 -4.49 -5.16 2.01
C LEU A 76 -3.78 -6.32 2.72
N HIS A 77 -2.86 -7.01 2.02
CA HIS A 77 -2.02 -8.04 2.63
C HIS A 77 -1.16 -7.49 3.77
N LEU A 78 -0.50 -6.34 3.57
CA LEU A 78 0.30 -5.71 4.63
C LEU A 78 -0.52 -5.35 5.88
N LYS A 79 -1.75 -4.85 5.71
CA LYS A 79 -2.64 -4.56 6.83
C LYS A 79 -3.09 -5.83 7.56
N LEU A 80 -3.41 -6.90 6.82
CA LEU A 80 -3.76 -8.21 7.38
C LEU A 80 -2.58 -8.83 8.13
N ASP A 81 -1.38 -8.77 7.57
CA ASP A 81 -0.16 -9.25 8.20
C ASP A 81 0.09 -8.53 9.52
N GLU A 82 -0.11 -7.20 9.55
CA GLU A 82 0.05 -6.41 10.77
C GLU A 82 -1.02 -6.75 11.82
N LEU A 83 -2.27 -6.97 11.42
CA LEU A 83 -3.35 -7.43 12.32
C LEU A 83 -3.06 -8.82 12.90
N ILE A 84 -2.66 -9.79 12.06
CA ILE A 84 -2.29 -11.14 12.50
C ILE A 84 -1.08 -11.07 13.43
N ARG A 85 -0.09 -10.24 13.09
CA ARG A 85 1.10 -10.05 13.91
C ARG A 85 0.75 -9.44 15.26
N ALA A 86 -0.09 -8.40 15.30
CA ALA A 86 -0.57 -7.80 16.54
C ALA A 86 -1.31 -8.81 17.42
N GLN A 87 -2.18 -9.64 16.82
CA GLN A 87 -2.90 -10.70 17.52
C GLN A 87 -1.95 -11.77 18.07
N ARG A 88 -1.00 -12.26 17.25
CA ARG A 88 0.00 -13.24 17.69
C ARG A 88 0.91 -12.68 18.79
N ARG A 89 1.31 -11.41 18.69
CA ARG A 89 2.14 -10.74 19.71
C ARG A 89 1.41 -10.61 21.03
N ALA A 90 0.14 -10.22 21.01
CA ALA A 90 -0.68 -10.17 22.21
C ALA A 90 -0.78 -11.56 22.85
N ARG A 91 -1.07 -12.59 22.04
CA ARG A 91 -1.17 -13.97 22.53
C ARG A 91 0.14 -14.49 23.12
N ASN A 92 1.30 -14.17 22.53
CA ASN A 92 2.60 -14.57 23.09
C ASN A 92 2.89 -13.89 24.44
N VAL A 93 2.58 -12.61 24.59
CA VAL A 93 2.78 -11.89 25.87
C VAL A 93 1.93 -12.50 26.99
N PHE A 94 0.67 -12.87 26.70
CA PHE A 94 -0.21 -13.48 27.70
C PHE A 94 0.11 -14.96 27.99
N ALA A 95 0.56 -15.72 26.99
CA ALA A 95 0.96 -17.12 27.19
C ALA A 95 2.22 -17.24 28.07
N ASP A 96 3.20 -16.35 27.92
CA ASP A 96 4.38 -16.32 28.81
C ASP A 96 4.00 -15.95 30.25
N LEU A 97 3.04 -15.03 30.42
CA LEU A 97 2.55 -14.65 31.76
C LEU A 97 1.78 -15.78 32.46
N GLU A 98 1.26 -16.76 31.73
CA GLU A 98 0.58 -17.94 32.30
C GLU A 98 1.56 -18.90 32.99
N HIS A 99 2.85 -18.87 32.61
CA HIS A 99 3.90 -19.71 33.18
C HIS A 99 4.95 -18.91 33.98
N ALA A 100 4.77 -17.61 34.14
CA ALA A 100 5.67 -16.75 34.89
C ALA A 100 5.58 -17.03 36.41
N SER A 101 6.70 -16.89 37.11
CA SER A 101 6.73 -16.92 38.58
C SER A 101 6.07 -15.67 39.19
N ASP A 102 5.65 -15.75 40.46
CA ASP A 102 5.05 -14.61 41.17
C ASP A 102 5.95 -13.37 41.19
N GLU A 103 7.28 -13.55 41.28
CA GLU A 103 8.26 -12.46 41.23
C GLU A 103 8.33 -11.79 39.85
N GLU A 104 8.29 -12.59 38.77
CA GLU A 104 8.27 -12.09 37.39
C GLU A 104 6.95 -11.38 37.06
N LEU A 105 5.82 -11.89 37.56
CA LEU A 105 4.51 -11.27 37.42
C LEU A 105 4.47 -9.90 38.12
N ALA A 106 5.02 -9.83 39.33
CA ALA A 106 5.13 -8.58 40.09
C ALA A 106 6.11 -7.58 39.47
N ALA A 107 7.19 -8.04 38.84
CA ALA A 107 8.11 -7.19 38.08
C ALA A 107 7.43 -6.61 36.83
N PHE A 108 6.72 -7.45 36.08
CA PHE A 108 5.93 -7.05 34.92
C PHE A 108 4.88 -5.99 35.28
N GLU A 109 4.08 -6.22 36.34
CA GLU A 109 3.00 -5.31 36.72
C GLU A 109 3.53 -3.94 37.15
N ARG A 110 4.64 -3.90 37.90
CA ARG A 110 5.30 -2.64 38.30
C ARG A 110 5.74 -1.83 37.09
N GLU A 111 6.42 -2.45 36.13
CA GLU A 111 6.90 -1.77 34.94
C GLU A 111 5.73 -1.36 34.02
N PHE A 112 4.70 -2.20 33.89
CA PHE A 112 3.49 -1.88 33.14
C PHE A 112 2.78 -0.65 33.70
N GLN A 113 2.58 -0.58 35.01
CA GLN A 113 1.96 0.57 35.67
C GLN A 113 2.80 1.84 35.52
N ARG A 114 4.13 1.72 35.61
CA ARG A 114 5.04 2.85 35.37
C ARG A 114 4.88 3.41 33.96
N LEU A 115 4.86 2.56 32.94
CA LEU A 115 4.71 2.98 31.54
C LEU A 115 3.34 3.61 31.27
N ARG A 116 2.26 3.09 31.88
CA ARG A 116 0.93 3.70 31.81
C ARG A 116 0.88 5.10 32.42
N LYS A 117 1.55 5.31 33.56
CA LYS A 117 1.65 6.63 34.20
C LYS A 117 2.43 7.63 33.34
N SER A 118 3.38 7.15 32.54
CA SER A 118 4.14 7.96 31.58
C SER A 118 3.38 8.26 30.28
N GLY A 119 2.12 7.81 30.15
CA GLY A 119 1.29 8.07 28.96
C GLY A 119 1.56 7.16 27.77
N VAL A 120 2.28 6.05 27.96
CA VAL A 120 2.51 5.06 26.90
C VAL A 120 1.21 4.32 26.60
N ASP A 121 0.94 4.07 25.31
CA ASP A 121 -0.22 3.28 24.88
C ASP A 121 -0.26 1.91 25.58
N ARG A 122 -1.46 1.42 25.89
CA ARG A 122 -1.66 0.18 26.66
C ARG A 122 -0.95 -1.02 26.02
N THR A 123 -0.98 -1.11 24.69
CA THR A 123 -0.39 -2.21 23.93
C THR A 123 1.13 -2.13 23.94
N GLU A 124 1.66 -0.92 23.84
CA GLU A 124 3.10 -0.67 23.88
C GLU A 124 3.68 -0.82 25.29
N ALA A 125 2.93 -0.41 26.32
CA ALA A 125 3.28 -0.60 27.73
C ALA A 125 3.39 -2.09 28.08
N ALA A 126 2.45 -2.91 27.61
CA ALA A 126 2.47 -4.36 27.84
C ALA A 126 3.70 -5.01 27.18
N HIS A 127 4.08 -4.56 26.00
CA HIS A 127 5.27 -5.08 25.31
C HIS A 127 6.59 -4.71 25.97
N ARG A 128 6.72 -3.46 26.41
CA ARG A 128 7.96 -2.99 27.05
C ARG A 128 8.13 -3.64 28.42
N ALA A 129 7.05 -3.77 29.19
CA ALA A 129 7.08 -4.45 30.49
C ALA A 129 7.45 -5.94 30.36
N HIS A 130 6.91 -6.66 29.36
CA HIS A 130 7.25 -8.06 29.11
C HIS A 130 8.72 -8.24 28.74
N ARG A 131 9.25 -7.39 27.84
CA ARG A 131 10.66 -7.43 27.47
C ARG A 131 11.59 -7.13 28.66
N HIS A 132 11.18 -6.22 29.54
CA HIS A 132 11.98 -5.82 30.69
C HIS A 132 12.03 -6.91 31.78
N ALA A 133 10.92 -7.62 32.00
CA ALA A 133 10.85 -8.74 32.93
C ALA A 133 11.75 -9.91 32.49
N HIS A 134 11.77 -10.21 31.19
CA HIS A 134 12.55 -11.32 30.63
C HIS A 134 14.07 -11.06 30.61
N ASP A 135 14.49 -9.79 30.55
CA ASP A 135 15.90 -9.36 30.56
C ASP A 135 16.46 -9.25 31.99
N SER A 136 15.59 -9.13 33.01
CA SER A 136 15.98 -9.07 34.43
C SER A 136 16.08 -10.44 35.12
N SER A 137 15.63 -11.52 34.47
CA SER A 137 15.73 -12.90 34.97
C SER A 137 17.03 -13.61 34.55
N HIS A 138 17.90 -12.94 33.79
CA HIS A 138 19.23 -13.41 33.36
C HIS A 138 20.36 -12.69 34.10
#